data_AF-A0A8T3NH62-F1
#
_entry.id   AF-A0A8T3NH62-F1
#
_cell.length_a   1.000
_cell.length_b   1.000
_cell.length_c   1.000
_cell.angle_alpha   90.00
_cell.angle_beta   90.00
_cell.angle_gamma   90.00
#
_symmetry.space_group_name_H-M   'P 1'
#
loop_
_entity.id
_entity.type
_entity.pdbx_description
1 polymer ?
#
loop_
_entity_poly.entity_id
_entity_poly.type
_entity_poly.pdbx_seq_one_letter_code
_entity_poly.pdbx_strand_id
1 'polypeptide(L)'
;MMAWQLQEAKQRFSQLVRRALDEGPQLVTRRGEEVVVVLSAAEFKRLSNGESDLRDYLLSGPDLSALDLERSGDLARAVEL
;
A
#
# COMPACT_ATOMS: atom_id res chain seq x y z
N MET A 1 -5.58 -16.86 6.83
CA MET A 1 -5.37 -16.69 5.38
C MET A 1 -5.27 -18.09 4.79
N MET A 2 -6.10 -18.47 3.82
CA MET A 2 -5.97 -19.79 3.18
C MET A 2 -4.73 -19.77 2.28
N ALA A 3 -3.72 -20.56 2.62
CA ALA A 3 -2.48 -20.67 1.85
C ALA A 3 -2.56 -21.86 0.89
N TRP A 4 -2.19 -21.63 -0.36
CA TRP A 4 -2.14 -22.67 -1.38
C TRP A 4 -0.81 -23.41 -1.29
N GLN A 5 -0.81 -24.74 -1.24
CA GLN A 5 0.42 -25.49 -1.53
C GLN A 5 0.77 -25.32 -3.00
N LEU A 6 2.05 -25.17 -3.35
CA LEU A 6 2.51 -24.92 -4.71
C LEU A 6 1.98 -25.97 -5.72
N GLN A 7 1.86 -27.22 -5.29
CA GLN A 7 1.29 -28.29 -6.11
C GLN A 7 -0.21 -28.09 -6.39
N GLU A 8 -0.99 -27.62 -5.42
CA GLU A 8 -2.41 -27.30 -5.60
C GLU A 8 -2.57 -26.07 -6.50
N ALA A 9 -1.79 -25.02 -6.23
CA ALA A 9 -1.76 -23.80 -7.04
C ALA A 9 -1.50 -24.12 -8.53
N LYS A 10 -0.58 -25.04 -8.82
CA LYS A 10 -0.31 -25.50 -10.20
C LYS A 10 -1.51 -26.20 -10.84
N GLN A 11 -2.21 -27.05 -10.10
CA GLN A 11 -3.36 -27.81 -10.61
C GLN A 11 -4.60 -26.94 -10.79
N ARG A 12 -4.74 -25.89 -9.99
CA ARG A 12 -5.94 -25.04 -9.91
C ARG A 12 -5.61 -23.57 -10.22
N PHE A 13 -4.64 -23.34 -11.11
CA PHE A 13 -4.12 -22.00 -11.36
C PHE A 13 -5.21 -21.01 -11.79
N SER A 14 -6.16 -21.43 -12.62
CA SER A 14 -7.28 -20.57 -13.04
C SER A 14 -8.19 -20.16 -11.87
N GLN A 15 -8.38 -21.03 -10.87
CA GLN A 15 -9.15 -20.71 -9.67
C GLN A 15 -8.36 -19.76 -8.76
N LEU A 16 -7.06 -20.03 -8.58
CA LEU A 16 -6.15 -19.15 -7.83
C LEU A 16 -6.17 -17.73 -8.41
N VAL A 17 -6.07 -17.60 -9.75
CA VAL A 17 -6.14 -16.30 -10.43
C VAL A 17 -7.48 -15.62 -10.21
N ARG A 18 -8.60 -16.35 -10.34
CA ARG A 18 -9.93 -15.79 -10.11
C ARG A 18 -10.09 -15.26 -8.68
N ARG A 19 -9.63 -16.02 -7.68
CA ARG A 19 -9.60 -15.55 -6.28
C ARG A 19 -8.69 -14.35 -6.08
N ALA A 20 -7.53 -14.31 -6.72
CA ALA A 20 -6.63 -13.17 -6.66
C ALA A 20 -7.24 -11.89 -7.24
N LEU A 21 -8.19 -12.01 -8.17
CA LEU A 21 -8.95 -10.90 -8.75
C LEU A 21 -10.15 -10.50 -7.89
N ASP A 22 -10.91 -11.47 -7.39
CA ASP A 22 -12.22 -11.24 -6.75
C ASP A 22 -12.14 -11.10 -5.23
N GLU A 23 -11.24 -11.87 -4.59
CA GLU A 23 -11.11 -11.98 -3.12
C GLU A 23 -9.85 -11.28 -2.60
N GLY A 24 -8.93 -10.89 -3.49
CA GLY A 24 -7.65 -10.25 -3.14
C GLY A 24 -6.47 -11.22 -3.01
N PRO A 25 -5.32 -10.77 -2.47
CA PRO A 25 -4.06 -11.50 -2.54
C PRO A 25 -4.11 -12.94 -1.99
N GLN A 26 -3.51 -13.87 -2.72
CA GLN A 26 -3.49 -15.29 -2.39
C GLN A 26 -2.06 -15.76 -2.11
N LEU A 27 -1.84 -16.29 -0.91
CA LEU A 27 -0.53 -16.79 -0.49
C LEU A 27 -0.28 -18.19 -1.04
N VAL A 28 0.93 -18.43 -1.57
CA VAL A 28 1.40 -19.75 -2.01
C VAL A 28 2.60 -20.15 -1.18
N THR A 29 2.57 -21.40 -0.71
CA THR A 29 3.61 -22.03 0.11
C THR A 29 4.28 -23.18 -0.64
N ARG A 30 5.52 -23.49 -0.28
CA ARG A 30 6.25 -24.67 -0.75
C ARG A 30 6.85 -25.39 0.46
N ARG A 31 6.36 -26.60 0.75
CA ARG A 31 6.76 -27.38 1.94
C ARG A 31 6.45 -26.64 3.25
N GLY A 32 5.32 -25.95 3.30
CA GLY A 32 4.89 -25.17 4.47
C GLY A 32 5.46 -23.75 4.55
N GLU A 33 6.54 -23.46 3.83
CA GLU A 33 7.16 -22.13 3.81
C GLU A 33 6.46 -21.20 2.82
N GLU A 34 6.24 -19.95 3.21
CA GLU A 34 5.70 -18.89 2.35
C GLU A 34 6.71 -18.55 1.24
N VAL A 35 6.30 -18.63 -0.04
CA VAL A 35 7.24 -18.42 -1.15
C VAL A 35 6.82 -17.33 -2.12
N VAL A 36 5.53 -17.20 -2.43
CA VAL A 36 5.02 -16.15 -3.32
C VAL A 36 3.60 -15.75 -2.93
N VAL A 37 3.21 -14.53 -3.29
CA VAL A 37 1.84 -14.04 -3.20
C VAL A 37 1.36 -13.70 -4.62
N VAL A 38 0.18 -14.18 -4.98
CA VAL A 38 -0.48 -13.86 -6.25
C VAL A 38 -1.54 -12.80 -6.00
N LEU A 39 -1.45 -11.68 -6.73
CA LEU A 39 -2.37 -10.56 -6.66
C LEU A 39 -2.68 -10.05 -8.07
N SER A 40 -3.75 -9.27 -8.22
CA SER A 40 -4.09 -8.66 -9.50
C SER A 40 -2.98 -7.74 -9.99
N ALA A 41 -2.81 -7.64 -11.32
CA ALA A 41 -1.83 -6.73 -11.90
C ALA A 41 -2.14 -5.26 -11.59
N ALA A 42 -3.41 -4.90 -11.44
CA ALA A 42 -3.82 -3.55 -11.06
C ALA A 42 -3.39 -3.23 -9.61
N GLU A 43 -3.57 -4.17 -8.69
CA GLU A 43 -3.14 -4.04 -7.31
C GLU A 43 -1.63 -4.00 -7.18
N PHE A 44 -0.91 -4.86 -7.92
CA PHE A 44 0.54 -4.80 -7.99
C PHE A 44 1.01 -3.44 -8.49
N LYS A 45 0.44 -2.93 -9.59
CA LYS A 45 0.75 -1.58 -10.09
C LYS A 45 0.47 -0.50 -9.06
N ARG A 46 -0.65 -0.54 -8.34
CA ARG A 46 -0.98 0.43 -7.30
C ARG A 46 0.07 0.42 -6.18
N LEU A 47 0.49 -0.77 -5.74
CA LEU A 47 1.51 -0.92 -4.69
C LEU A 47 2.92 -0.57 -5.18
N SER A 48 3.25 -0.88 -6.43
CA SER A 48 4.56 -0.64 -7.02
C SER A 48 4.75 0.76 -7.58
N ASN A 49 3.67 1.43 -7.98
CA ASN A 49 3.73 2.78 -8.54
C ASN A 49 4.01 3.84 -7.50
N GLY A 50 4.12 3.48 -6.22
CA GLY A 50 4.58 4.34 -5.14
C GLY A 50 4.14 5.77 -5.39
N GLU A 51 2.84 6.06 -5.22
CA GLU A 51 2.45 7.45 -5.00
C GLU A 51 3.47 8.00 -4.03
N SER A 52 4.22 9.01 -4.47
CA SER A 52 5.41 9.51 -3.78
C SER A 52 5.14 9.42 -2.30
N ASP A 53 5.95 8.64 -1.57
CA ASP A 53 5.76 8.42 -0.13
C ASP A 53 5.38 9.79 0.43
N LEU A 54 4.31 9.88 1.22
CA LEU A 54 3.86 11.17 1.75
C LEU A 54 5.07 11.93 2.33
N ARG A 55 6.04 11.21 2.88
CA ARG A 55 7.38 11.70 3.20
C ARG A 55 8.10 12.38 2.04
N ASP A 56 8.34 11.71 0.92
CA ASP A 56 9.01 12.28 -0.25
C ASP A 56 8.23 13.45 -0.85
N TYR A 57 6.89 13.39 -0.86
CA TYR A 57 6.05 14.52 -1.25
C TYR A 57 6.26 15.73 -0.31
N LEU A 58 6.20 15.51 1.01
CA LEU A 58 6.44 16.56 2.02
C LEU A 58 7.87 17.12 1.93
N LEU A 59 8.87 16.28 1.65
CA LEU A 59 10.27 16.67 1.48
C LEU A 59 10.54 17.36 0.13
N SER A 60 9.69 17.16 -0.87
CA SER A 60 9.73 17.88 -2.15
C SER A 60 9.16 19.29 -2.08
N GLY A 61 8.57 19.67 -0.94
CA GLY A 61 8.03 21.00 -0.69
C GLY A 61 9.12 22.08 -0.60
N PRO A 62 8.69 23.36 -0.53
CA PRO A 62 9.61 24.49 -0.37
C PRO A 62 10.46 24.36 0.90
N ASP A 63 11.67 24.94 0.87
CA ASP A 63 12.50 25.01 2.07
C ASP A 63 11.78 25.81 3.17
N LEU A 64 11.57 25.15 4.31
CA LEU A 64 10.86 25.72 5.46
C LEU A 64 11.80 26.54 6.35
N SER A 65 13.11 26.59 6.06
CA SER A 65 14.08 27.40 6.82
C SER A 65 13.76 28.90 6.80
N ALA A 66 13.04 29.37 5.79
CA ALA A 66 12.60 30.75 5.65
C ALA A 66 11.32 31.09 6.45
N LEU A 67 10.67 30.09 7.06
CA LEU A 67 9.47 30.29 7.86
C LEU A 67 9.84 30.60 9.32
N ASP A 68 9.17 31.58 9.90
CA ASP A 68 9.15 31.74 11.35
C ASP A 68 8.23 30.67 11.94
N LEU A 69 8.83 29.69 12.61
CA LEU A 69 8.13 28.57 13.23
C LEU A 69 7.82 28.82 14.71
N GLU A 70 8.08 30.03 15.23
CA GLU A 70 7.69 30.36 16.59
C GLU A 70 6.17 30.34 16.74
N ARG A 71 5.74 29.85 17.90
CA ARG A 71 4.32 29.81 18.23
C ARG A 71 3.81 31.23 18.37
N SER A 72 2.94 31.66 17.46
CA SER A 72 2.26 32.96 17.57
C SER A 72 1.51 33.05 18.90
N GLY A 73 1.74 34.15 19.61
CA GLY A 73 1.00 34.55 20.81
C GLY A 73 -0.28 35.31 20.51
N ASP A 74 -0.64 35.47 19.23
CA ASP A 74 -1.83 36.20 18.82
C ASP A 74 -3.10 35.48 19.30
N LEU A 75 -4.10 36.28 19.67
CA LEU A 75 -5.41 35.74 19.98
C LEU A 75 -6.04 35.18 18.70
N ALA A 76 -6.76 34.06 18.84
CA ALA A 76 -7.52 33.49 17.74
C ALA A 76 -8.44 34.55 17.12
N ARG A 77 -8.60 34.49 15.79
CA ARG A 77 -9.50 35.44 15.11
C ARG A 77 -10.92 35.27 15.65
N ALA A 78 -11.64 36.38 15.79
CA ALA A 78 -13.07 36.33 16.02
C ALA A 78 -13.74 35.65 14.82
N VAL A 79 -14.47 34.56 15.08
CA VAL A 79 -15.29 33.87 14.08
C VAL A 79 -16.73 34.02 14.53
N GLU A 80 -17.57 34.62 13.70
CA GLU A 80 -19.02 34.55 13.91
C GLU A 80 -19.48 33.14 13.54
N LEU A 81 -20.16 32.48 14.49
CA LEU A 81 -20.72 31.14 14.34
C LEU A 81 -22.19 31.21 13.88
#